data_AF-A0A4Q4TIY8-F1
#
_entry.id   AF-A0A4Q4TIY8-F1
#
_cell.length_a   1.000
_cell.length_b   1.000
_cell.length_c   1.000
_cell.angle_alpha   90.00
_cell.angle_beta   90.00
_cell.angle_gamma   90.00
#
_symmetry.space_group_name_H-M   'P 1'
#
loop_
_entity.id
_entity.type
_entity.pdbx_description
1 polymer ?
#
loop_
_entity_poly.entity_id
_entity_poly.type
_entity_poly.pdbx_seq_one_letter_code
_entity_poly.pdbx_strand_id
1 'polypeptide(L)'
;MADQGQKSQHGKRPFRQQGHWSNKRAQKKARKRERDMKSGSAEEVLKLDIEELRNSLNKSEHGAETNGDKATTHDDLPEQGSEIEVEVIELSSTGDALALQKGSKQIYVLPFAVPGDVVKVKVYRHLKEEQYTVADFVSVVKPSPSRDDSRIRCKYFATCSGCQFQMLDYAEQLRVKKRVVEKSFRNFSQLPPELIPAIQETIGSPLQYGYRTKLTPHFDGPAGWKKTKEPFEKRPEIGFMPKGKRTTMDIEDCPIGTDTVRLGMKLERERMEVEYKNYTRGATILLRESTQRIPKAAGDGSEPFDPLKTIIVHSDKYLDVKTCVTDNNATSTEYVGSYVFHNPAGSFFQNNNSILPVFTSYIREHILPPTASSPLSPSAPSDTASAPASPIKYLIDAYSGSGLFTITLSSLFEGSTGIDIADASIAFARRNAAANGLPESQARFIAADARELFKSVNYDPDRTVVVLDPPRKGCGADFLGQLLRFGPRRVLYVSCNVHTQARDVGMLVRGETGAEEEVQKKSVEEDSGGDGGGAGAGDSTRARTRYAIESLRGFDFFPQTSHVEGVAVLNRVDVPAA
;
A
#
# COMPACT_ATOMS: atom_id res chain seq x y z
N MET A 1 36.72 -56.73 -13.88
CA MET A 1 35.56 -56.78 -12.97
C MET A 1 35.82 -55.77 -11.87
N ALA A 2 34.84 -54.91 -11.58
CA ALA A 2 34.99 -53.57 -10.98
C ALA A 2 35.56 -52.53 -11.97
N ASP A 3 34.76 -51.50 -12.28
CA ASP A 3 35.24 -50.29 -12.93
C ASP A 3 34.93 -49.07 -12.06
N GLN A 4 35.97 -48.25 -11.93
CA GLN A 4 36.12 -47.13 -11.01
C GLN A 4 35.67 -45.82 -11.67
N GLY A 5 35.46 -44.80 -10.84
CA GLY A 5 34.83 -43.56 -11.24
C GLY A 5 35.56 -42.74 -12.31
N GLN A 6 34.76 -41.98 -13.05
CA GLN A 6 35.21 -40.81 -13.81
C GLN A 6 34.43 -39.57 -13.37
N LYS A 7 35.18 -38.63 -12.79
CA LYS A 7 34.80 -37.23 -12.58
C LYS A 7 34.65 -36.58 -13.97
N SER A 8 33.45 -36.09 -14.31
CA SER A 8 33.30 -35.24 -15.49
C SER A 8 33.66 -33.79 -15.14
N GLN A 9 34.53 -33.22 -15.97
CA GLN A 9 35.12 -31.90 -15.81
C GLN A 9 34.11 -30.80 -16.10
N HIS A 10 34.14 -29.75 -15.28
CA HIS A 10 33.48 -28.48 -15.51
C HIS A 10 33.91 -27.86 -16.85
N GLY A 11 33.01 -27.89 -17.84
CA GLY A 11 33.11 -27.07 -19.04
C GLY A 11 32.90 -25.59 -18.70
N LYS A 12 33.98 -24.81 -18.72
CA LYS A 12 33.95 -23.35 -18.66
C LYS A 12 33.19 -22.81 -19.88
N ARG A 13 32.09 -22.08 -19.66
CA ARG A 13 31.43 -21.27 -20.69
C ARG A 13 32.39 -20.18 -21.19
N PRO A 14 32.50 -19.93 -22.52
CA PRO A 14 33.39 -18.90 -23.04
C PRO A 14 32.88 -17.51 -22.65
N PHE A 15 33.80 -16.73 -22.10
CA PHE A 15 33.60 -15.39 -21.61
C PHE A 15 33.53 -14.42 -22.80
N ARG A 16 32.32 -14.07 -23.25
CA ARG A 16 32.13 -13.01 -24.25
C ARG A 16 32.27 -11.65 -23.55
N GLN A 17 33.50 -11.14 -23.50
CA GLN A 17 33.80 -9.76 -23.13
C GLN A 17 33.27 -8.83 -24.21
N GLN A 18 32.13 -8.18 -23.95
CA GLN A 18 31.78 -6.85 -24.48
C GLN A 18 30.52 -6.35 -23.75
N GLY A 19 30.60 -5.19 -23.08
CA GLY A 19 29.43 -4.42 -22.64
C GLY A 19 29.15 -4.23 -21.13
N HIS A 20 29.99 -4.72 -20.21
CA HIS A 20 29.61 -4.76 -18.78
C HIS A 20 29.87 -3.48 -17.94
N TRP A 21 30.54 -2.45 -18.50
CA TRP A 21 30.97 -1.27 -17.72
C TRP A 21 29.98 -0.09 -17.75
N SER A 22 29.18 0.07 -18.82
CA SER A 22 28.16 1.13 -18.90
C SER A 22 26.95 0.87 -17.97
N ASN A 23 26.62 -0.41 -17.75
CA ASN A 23 25.41 -0.81 -17.01
C ASN A 23 25.53 -0.61 -15.48
N LYS A 24 26.75 -0.73 -14.91
CA LYS A 24 26.98 -0.48 -13.47
C LYS A 24 26.86 1.01 -13.10
N ARG A 25 27.27 1.93 -13.98
CA ARG A 25 27.17 3.37 -13.74
C ARG A 25 25.72 3.86 -13.86
N ALA A 26 24.98 3.31 -14.83
CA ALA A 26 23.54 3.54 -14.97
C ALA A 26 22.75 3.03 -13.76
N GLN A 27 23.01 1.80 -13.28
CA GLN A 27 22.39 1.26 -12.06
C GLN A 27 22.74 2.06 -10.80
N LYS A 28 23.99 2.50 -10.65
CA LYS A 28 24.43 3.32 -9.50
C LYS A 28 23.80 4.72 -9.52
N LYS A 29 23.58 5.30 -10.70
CA LYS A 29 22.84 6.57 -10.87
C LYS A 29 21.34 6.42 -10.65
N ALA A 30 20.71 5.37 -11.17
CA ALA A 30 19.31 5.06 -10.90
C ALA A 30 19.04 4.86 -9.40
N ARG A 31 19.94 4.16 -8.68
CA ARG A 31 19.88 4.01 -7.22
C ARG A 31 20.08 5.33 -6.45
N LYS A 32 20.87 6.27 -6.98
CA LYS A 32 21.02 7.62 -6.40
C LYS A 32 19.74 8.43 -6.61
N ARG A 33 19.15 8.39 -7.81
CA ARG A 33 17.89 9.07 -8.16
C ARG A 33 16.70 8.55 -7.32
N GLU A 34 16.60 7.24 -7.12
CA GLU A 34 15.58 6.63 -6.25
C GLU A 34 15.77 7.03 -4.76
N ARG A 35 17.01 7.32 -4.34
CA ARG A 35 17.33 7.78 -2.98
C ARG A 35 17.01 9.26 -2.74
N ASP A 36 17.06 10.08 -3.78
CA ASP A 36 16.83 11.54 -3.67
C ASP A 36 15.33 11.91 -3.75
N MET A 37 14.45 10.95 -4.07
CA MET A 37 12.99 11.13 -4.04
C MET A 37 12.45 11.02 -2.60
N LYS A 38 11.48 11.87 -2.23
CA LYS A 38 10.74 11.72 -0.97
C LYS A 38 10.21 10.29 -0.86
N SER A 39 10.58 9.62 0.23
CA SER A 39 10.37 8.18 0.41
C SER A 39 8.92 7.85 0.79
N GLY A 40 8.22 8.83 1.38
CA GLY A 40 6.91 8.60 1.99
C GLY A 40 7.01 7.57 3.12
N SER A 41 8.15 7.52 3.81
CA SER A 41 8.36 6.64 4.96
C SER A 41 7.57 7.15 6.16
N ALA A 42 7.24 6.26 7.09
CA ALA A 42 6.51 6.65 8.31
C ALA A 42 7.24 7.72 9.12
N GLU A 43 8.57 7.67 9.16
CA GLU A 43 9.41 8.67 9.85
C GLU A 43 9.33 10.05 9.17
N GLU A 44 9.43 10.09 7.84
CA GLU A 44 9.32 11.33 7.05
C GLU A 44 7.92 11.96 7.18
N VAL A 45 6.89 11.12 7.13
CA VAL A 45 5.49 11.55 7.30
C VAL A 45 5.25 12.11 8.69
N LEU A 46 5.66 11.38 9.74
CA LEU A 46 5.52 11.81 11.12
C LEU A 46 6.25 13.13 11.39
N LYS A 47 7.46 13.30 10.83
CA LYS A 47 8.23 14.53 10.96
C LYS A 47 7.47 15.74 10.42
N LEU A 48 6.81 15.62 9.27
CA LEU A 48 6.02 16.71 8.69
C LEU A 48 4.81 17.09 9.55
N ASP A 49 4.12 16.09 10.14
CA ASP A 49 3.01 16.35 11.07
C ASP A 49 3.49 17.06 12.34
N ILE A 50 4.64 16.64 12.89
CA ILE A 50 5.26 17.30 14.06
C ILE A 50 5.65 18.74 13.74
N GLU A 51 6.25 18.99 12.57
CA GLU A 51 6.61 20.33 12.11
C GLU A 51 5.37 21.22 11.92
N GLU A 52 4.28 20.69 11.36
CA GLU A 52 3.01 21.38 11.20
C GLU A 52 2.41 21.78 12.56
N LEU A 53 2.35 20.83 13.52
CA LEU A 53 1.88 21.10 14.88
C LEU A 53 2.72 22.16 15.57
N ARG A 54 4.05 22.03 15.51
CA ARG A 54 4.95 23.00 16.14
C ARG A 54 4.77 24.41 15.56
N ASN A 55 4.61 24.50 14.24
CA ASN A 55 4.38 25.78 13.58
C ASN A 55 3.03 26.40 13.97
N SER A 56 1.98 25.60 14.20
CA SER A 56 0.68 26.09 14.68
C SER A 56 0.77 26.62 16.11
N LEU A 57 1.46 25.90 17.00
CA LEU A 57 1.71 26.31 18.39
C LEU A 57 2.51 27.63 18.50
N ASN A 58 3.47 27.85 17.60
CA ASN A 58 4.24 29.10 17.59
C ASN A 58 3.44 30.29 17.04
N LYS A 59 2.46 30.05 16.16
CA LYS A 59 1.60 31.09 15.60
C LYS A 59 0.53 31.57 16.60
N SER A 60 0.00 30.69 17.45
CA SER A 60 -1.03 31.07 18.42
C SER A 60 -0.55 32.09 19.47
N GLU A 61 0.76 32.18 19.73
CA GLU A 61 1.32 33.16 20.67
C GLU A 61 1.50 34.56 20.08
N HIS A 62 1.75 34.69 18.78
CA HIS A 62 1.97 36.01 18.15
C HIS A 62 0.69 36.86 18.06
N GLY A 63 -0.47 36.31 18.45
CA GLY A 63 -1.76 37.01 18.56
C GLY A 63 -2.21 37.30 20.00
N ALA A 64 -1.44 36.90 21.02
CA ALA A 64 -1.77 37.11 22.43
C ALA A 64 -0.65 37.93 23.10
N GLU A 65 -0.85 39.24 23.24
CA GLU A 65 -0.01 40.06 24.12
C GLU A 65 -0.24 39.65 25.58
N THR A 66 0.57 38.71 26.11
CA THR A 66 0.88 38.64 27.56
C THR A 66 2.12 37.78 27.84
N ASN A 67 3.07 38.39 28.54
CA ASN A 67 4.05 37.85 29.51
C ASN A 67 4.45 36.37 29.44
N GLY A 68 5.62 36.13 28.85
CA GLY A 68 6.73 35.50 29.57
C GLY A 68 6.67 34.00 29.86
N ASP A 69 6.23 33.16 28.92
CA ASP A 69 6.56 31.73 28.98
C ASP A 69 7.93 31.48 28.32
N LYS A 70 8.90 31.08 29.15
CA LYS A 70 10.24 30.69 28.71
C LYS A 70 10.12 29.56 27.70
N ALA A 71 10.81 29.70 26.56
CA ALA A 71 11.09 28.56 25.70
C ALA A 71 11.68 27.44 26.56
N THR A 72 11.02 26.28 26.59
CA THR A 72 11.47 25.11 27.36
C THR A 72 12.91 24.80 26.98
N THR A 73 13.82 25.06 27.92
CA THR A 73 15.23 24.74 27.76
C THR A 73 15.42 23.22 27.74
N HIS A 74 16.48 22.74 27.08
CA HIS A 74 16.79 21.31 26.97
C HIS A 74 16.92 20.58 28.32
N ASP A 75 17.04 21.31 29.44
CA ASP A 75 17.19 20.80 30.81
C ASP A 75 15.87 20.53 31.54
N ASP A 76 14.71 20.86 30.96
CA ASP A 76 13.39 20.67 31.60
C ASP A 76 12.61 19.43 31.09
N LEU A 77 13.27 18.53 30.36
CA LEU A 77 12.62 17.30 29.88
C LEU A 77 12.47 16.28 31.02
N PRO A 78 11.31 15.59 31.12
CA PRO A 78 11.10 14.58 32.15
C PRO A 78 12.06 13.41 32.01
N GLU A 79 12.43 12.78 33.12
CA GLU A 79 13.35 11.64 33.15
C GLU A 79 12.82 10.47 32.30
N GLN A 80 13.70 9.82 31.52
CA GLN A 80 13.32 8.61 30.78
C GLN A 80 12.88 7.52 31.76
N GLY A 81 11.72 6.91 31.49
CA GLY A 81 11.09 5.92 32.34
C GLY A 81 10.11 6.50 33.36
N SER A 82 10.06 7.82 33.54
CA SER A 82 9.04 8.47 34.37
C SER A 82 7.65 8.38 33.74
N GLU A 83 6.61 8.37 34.58
CA GLU A 83 5.22 8.47 34.15
C GLU A 83 4.72 9.90 34.28
N ILE A 84 4.17 10.43 33.20
CA ILE A 84 3.63 11.81 33.13
C ILE A 84 2.24 11.80 32.52
N GLU A 85 1.50 12.89 32.71
CA GLU A 85 0.23 13.14 32.02
C GLU A 85 0.45 14.09 30.84
N VAL A 86 -0.15 13.74 29.69
CA VAL A 86 -0.13 14.53 28.47
C VAL A 86 -1.54 14.61 27.87
N GLU A 87 -1.83 15.72 27.21
CA GLU A 87 -3.08 15.95 26.48
C GLU A 87 -2.84 15.77 24.99
N VAL A 88 -3.64 14.94 24.34
CA VAL A 88 -3.53 14.67 22.91
C VAL A 88 -4.15 15.81 22.11
N ILE A 89 -3.37 16.40 21.22
CA ILE A 89 -3.78 17.54 20.40
C ILE A 89 -4.29 17.09 19.04
N GLU A 90 -3.58 16.17 18.39
CA GLU A 90 -3.99 15.62 17.09
C GLU A 90 -3.51 14.18 16.88
N LEU A 91 -3.99 13.56 15.80
CA LEU A 91 -3.45 12.32 15.28
C LEU A 91 -2.53 12.63 14.10
N SER A 92 -1.36 12.03 14.10
CA SER A 92 -0.47 12.01 12.95
C SER A 92 -1.06 11.16 11.82
N SER A 93 -0.52 11.36 10.62
CA SER A 93 -0.82 10.57 9.44
C SER A 93 -0.36 9.11 9.55
N THR A 94 0.53 8.80 10.51
CA THR A 94 0.94 7.42 10.83
C THR A 94 -0.03 6.71 11.78
N GLY A 95 -0.98 7.45 12.37
CA GLY A 95 -1.93 6.96 13.36
C GLY A 95 -1.41 6.95 14.79
N ASP A 96 -0.30 7.63 15.05
CA ASP A 96 0.18 7.89 16.41
C ASP A 96 -0.39 9.25 16.88
N ALA A 97 -0.65 9.38 18.17
CA ALA A 97 -1.08 10.65 18.76
C ALA A 97 0.11 11.62 18.85
N LEU A 98 -0.19 12.91 18.71
CA LEU A 98 0.71 14.02 19.03
C LEU A 98 0.14 14.74 20.25
N ALA A 99 0.86 14.71 21.36
CA ALA A 99 0.41 15.21 22.65
C ALA A 99 1.37 16.25 23.23
N LEU A 100 0.85 17.09 24.13
CA LEU A 100 1.62 18.08 24.87
C LEU A 100 1.46 17.85 26.37
N GLN A 101 2.52 18.12 27.12
CA GLN A 101 2.43 18.25 28.56
C GLN A 101 1.93 19.66 28.91
N LYS A 102 1.07 19.79 29.92
CA LYS A 102 0.55 21.09 30.37
C LYS A 102 1.70 22.06 30.68
N GLY A 103 1.66 23.25 30.07
CA GLY A 103 2.69 24.28 30.24
C GLY A 103 4.00 24.01 29.46
N SER A 104 4.02 23.04 28.56
CA SER A 104 5.19 22.70 27.74
C SER A 104 4.84 22.63 26.27
N LYS A 105 5.77 23.05 25.41
CA LYS A 105 5.69 22.90 23.94
C LYS A 105 6.33 21.61 23.44
N GLN A 106 6.81 20.76 24.34
CA GLN A 106 7.41 19.48 23.98
C GLN A 106 6.33 18.56 23.40
N ILE A 107 6.53 18.14 22.16
CA ILE A 107 5.64 17.18 21.49
C ILE A 107 6.01 15.77 21.92
N TYR A 108 5.01 15.00 22.33
CA TYR A 108 5.09 13.59 22.67
C TYR A 108 4.35 12.78 21.60
N VAL A 109 5.01 11.72 21.12
CA VAL A 109 4.47 10.76 20.14
C VAL A 109 4.20 9.44 20.85
N LEU A 110 2.96 8.98 20.79
CA LEU A 110 2.46 7.85 21.57
C LEU A 110 1.34 7.12 20.80
N PRO A 111 1.19 5.80 20.97
CA PRO A 111 0.10 5.05 20.34
C PRO A 111 -1.21 5.10 21.16
N PHE A 112 -2.30 4.62 20.57
CA PHE A 112 -3.56 4.25 21.26
C PHE A 112 -4.32 5.36 22.00
N ALA A 113 -4.02 6.61 21.66
CA ALA A 113 -4.73 7.78 22.17
C ALA A 113 -5.26 8.62 21.00
N VAL A 114 -6.31 9.40 21.24
CA VAL A 114 -7.01 10.20 20.22
C VAL A 114 -7.17 11.66 20.69
N PRO A 115 -7.43 12.62 19.79
CA PRO A 115 -7.44 14.05 20.13
C PRO A 115 -8.44 14.37 21.23
N GLY A 116 -8.00 15.13 22.23
CA GLY A 116 -8.76 15.48 23.43
C GLY A 116 -8.64 14.46 24.58
N ASP A 117 -7.98 13.31 24.39
CA ASP A 117 -7.67 12.41 25.50
C ASP A 117 -6.62 13.08 26.41
N VAL A 118 -6.78 12.95 27.73
CA VAL A 118 -5.69 13.11 28.69
C VAL A 118 -5.23 11.72 29.10
N VAL A 119 -3.96 11.41 28.86
CA VAL A 119 -3.41 10.07 29.05
C VAL A 119 -2.18 10.10 29.92
N LYS A 120 -2.00 9.01 30.68
CA LYS A 120 -0.75 8.72 31.35
C LYS A 120 0.17 7.98 30.39
N VAL A 121 1.40 8.43 30.31
CA VAL A 121 2.44 7.84 29.46
C VAL A 121 3.72 7.61 30.22
N LYS A 122 4.51 6.64 29.77
CA LYS A 122 5.88 6.43 30.23
C LYS A 122 6.85 6.98 29.20
N VAL A 123 7.69 7.93 29.61
CA VAL A 123 8.69 8.54 28.73
C VAL A 123 9.68 7.47 28.28
N TYR A 124 9.84 7.27 26.97
CA TYR A 124 10.75 6.25 26.43
C TYR A 124 12.06 6.86 25.95
N ARG A 125 11.99 7.79 24.99
CA ARG A 125 13.20 8.37 24.36
C ARG A 125 12.96 9.77 23.84
N HIS A 126 13.87 10.69 24.17
CA HIS A 126 13.91 12.02 23.56
C HIS A 126 14.69 11.99 22.26
N LEU A 127 14.09 12.49 21.19
CA LEU A 127 14.69 12.68 19.88
C LEU A 127 14.96 14.18 19.73
N LYS A 128 16.14 14.59 20.19
CA LYS A 128 16.50 16.01 20.35
C LYS A 128 16.68 16.73 19.02
N GLU A 129 17.25 16.05 18.01
CA GLU A 129 17.47 16.62 16.68
C GLU A 129 16.14 16.83 15.94
N GLU A 130 15.21 15.92 16.12
CA GLU A 130 13.86 15.96 15.56
C GLU A 130 12.85 16.69 16.45
N GLN A 131 13.27 17.09 17.65
CA GLN A 131 12.54 17.91 18.63
C GLN A 131 11.21 17.29 19.09
N TYR A 132 11.17 15.98 19.30
CA TYR A 132 10.02 15.29 19.89
C TYR A 132 10.44 14.18 20.86
N THR A 133 9.48 13.67 21.63
CA THR A 133 9.69 12.59 22.61
C THR A 133 8.79 11.42 22.28
N VAL A 134 9.34 10.20 22.22
CA VAL A 134 8.55 8.98 22.10
C VAL A 134 8.15 8.53 23.51
N ALA A 135 6.89 8.18 23.69
CA ALA A 135 6.36 7.69 24.95
C ALA A 135 5.48 6.45 24.75
N ASP A 136 5.52 5.55 25.73
CA ASP A 136 4.65 4.38 25.78
C ASP A 136 3.31 4.76 26.43
N PHE A 137 2.21 4.35 25.82
CA PHE A 137 0.88 4.49 26.41
C PHE A 137 0.74 3.63 27.67
N VAL A 138 0.24 4.21 28.76
CA VAL A 138 -0.02 3.50 30.02
C VAL A 138 -1.52 3.36 30.26
N SER A 139 -2.25 4.49 30.33
CA SER A 139 -3.70 4.48 30.54
C SER A 139 -4.35 5.80 30.14
N VAL A 140 -5.67 5.80 30.00
CA VAL A 140 -6.45 7.04 29.89
C VAL A 140 -6.79 7.56 31.27
N VAL A 141 -6.51 8.84 31.49
CA VAL A 141 -6.91 9.59 32.69
C VAL A 141 -8.28 10.23 32.46
N LYS A 142 -8.47 10.85 31.29
CA LYS A 142 -9.74 11.45 30.86
C LYS A 142 -9.98 11.17 29.37
N PRO A 143 -11.07 10.48 29.00
CA PRO A 143 -11.37 10.20 27.60
C PRO A 143 -11.86 11.47 26.87
N SER A 144 -11.49 11.60 25.61
CA SER A 144 -12.09 12.54 24.66
C SER A 144 -13.56 12.19 24.37
N PRO A 145 -14.37 13.14 23.88
CA PRO A 145 -15.73 12.84 23.40
C PRO A 145 -15.78 11.84 22.25
N SER A 146 -14.70 11.69 21.47
CA SER A 146 -14.59 10.73 20.36
C SER A 146 -14.22 9.31 20.79
N ARG A 147 -13.78 9.13 22.04
CA ARG A 147 -13.32 7.85 22.57
C ARG A 147 -14.44 7.09 23.25
N ASP A 148 -14.61 5.83 22.88
CA ASP A 148 -15.47 4.87 23.59
C ASP A 148 -14.86 3.48 23.58
N ASP A 149 -14.37 3.06 24.75
CA ASP A 149 -13.69 1.78 24.92
C ASP A 149 -14.66 0.59 24.87
N SER A 150 -15.97 0.78 24.96
CA SER A 150 -16.96 -0.30 24.77
C SER A 150 -16.99 -0.85 23.34
N ARG A 151 -16.44 -0.10 22.37
CA ARG A 151 -16.28 -0.54 20.97
C ARG A 151 -15.10 -1.49 20.78
N ILE A 152 -14.17 -1.56 21.73
CA ILE A 152 -12.96 -2.38 21.64
C ILE A 152 -13.34 -3.86 21.74
N ARG A 153 -13.05 -4.63 20.69
CA ARG A 153 -13.33 -6.07 20.63
C ARG A 153 -12.12 -6.95 20.87
N CYS A 154 -10.91 -6.38 20.82
CA CYS A 154 -9.67 -7.10 21.03
C CYS A 154 -9.13 -6.85 22.44
N LYS A 155 -9.00 -7.91 23.25
CA LYS A 155 -8.40 -7.82 24.59
C LYS A 155 -6.93 -7.38 24.60
N TYR A 156 -6.27 -7.42 23.43
CA TYR A 156 -4.88 -7.00 23.24
C TYR A 156 -4.74 -5.60 22.63
N PHE A 157 -5.85 -4.90 22.40
CA PHE A 157 -5.81 -3.49 22.00
C PHE A 157 -5.08 -2.67 23.07
N ALA A 158 -4.44 -1.58 22.65
CA ALA A 158 -3.51 -0.80 23.46
C ALA A 158 -2.18 -1.51 23.84
N THR A 159 -1.91 -2.70 23.32
CA THR A 159 -0.60 -3.37 23.46
C THR A 159 -0.09 -3.88 22.12
N CYS A 160 -0.90 -4.68 21.40
CA CYS A 160 -0.56 -5.22 20.09
C CYS A 160 -0.41 -4.10 19.05
N SER A 161 0.60 -4.21 18.18
CA SER A 161 0.88 -3.22 17.13
C SER A 161 -0.11 -3.24 15.95
N GLY A 162 -1.07 -4.17 15.93
CA GLY A 162 -1.90 -4.44 14.75
C GLY A 162 -3.07 -3.47 14.50
N CYS A 163 -3.63 -2.84 15.53
CA CYS A 163 -4.79 -1.95 15.41
C CYS A 163 -4.56 -0.66 16.22
N GLN A 164 -5.06 0.47 15.72
CA GLN A 164 -4.87 1.79 16.30
C GLN A 164 -6.18 2.42 16.77
N PHE A 165 -7.31 2.06 16.16
CA PHE A 165 -8.54 2.88 16.23
C PHE A 165 -9.77 2.18 16.80
N GLN A 166 -9.64 1.06 17.53
CA GLN A 166 -10.81 0.31 18.01
C GLN A 166 -11.73 1.09 18.96
N MET A 167 -11.21 2.15 19.59
CA MET A 167 -11.96 3.05 20.46
C MET A 167 -12.71 4.17 19.73
N LEU A 168 -12.47 4.36 18.42
CA LEU A 168 -13.13 5.37 17.61
C LEU A 168 -14.38 4.83 16.94
N ASP A 169 -15.40 5.68 16.82
CA ASP A 169 -16.51 5.43 15.91
C ASP A 169 -16.01 5.27 14.47
N TYR A 170 -16.63 4.37 13.71
CA TYR A 170 -16.15 4.06 12.37
C TYR A 170 -16.21 5.26 11.42
N ALA A 171 -17.22 6.13 11.56
CA ALA A 171 -17.29 7.36 10.77
C ALA A 171 -16.08 8.27 11.05
N GLU A 172 -15.60 8.31 12.30
CA GLU A 172 -14.40 9.07 12.65
C GLU A 172 -13.13 8.45 12.08
N GLN A 173 -13.03 7.11 12.03
CA GLN A 173 -11.91 6.44 11.35
C GLN A 173 -11.83 6.84 9.88
N LEU A 174 -12.97 6.93 9.18
CA LEU A 174 -13.03 7.34 7.77
C LEU A 174 -12.62 8.81 7.58
N ARG A 175 -13.01 9.70 8.51
CA ARG A 175 -12.59 11.11 8.51
C ARG A 175 -11.09 11.26 8.75
N VAL A 176 -10.53 10.51 9.70
CA VAL A 176 -9.08 10.48 9.93
C VAL A 176 -8.36 10.03 8.67
N LYS A 177 -8.80 8.94 8.03
CA LYS A 177 -8.22 8.43 6.78
C LYS A 177 -8.31 9.42 5.62
N LYS A 178 -9.42 10.15 5.50
CA LYS A 178 -9.57 11.24 4.52
C LYS A 178 -8.51 12.32 4.74
N ARG A 179 -8.33 12.74 6.00
CA ARG A 179 -7.32 13.73 6.38
C ARG A 179 -5.90 13.29 6.04
N VAL A 180 -5.60 11.99 6.16
CA VAL A 180 -4.30 11.45 5.72
C VAL A 180 -4.09 11.72 4.23
N VAL A 181 -5.08 11.42 3.37
CA VAL A 181 -4.99 11.70 1.93
C VAL A 181 -4.82 13.20 1.66
N GLU A 182 -5.57 14.07 2.35
CA GLU A 182 -5.44 15.53 2.24
C GLU A 182 -4.01 16.00 2.58
N LYS A 183 -3.46 15.56 3.72
CA LYS A 183 -2.09 15.87 4.14
C LYS A 183 -1.05 15.30 3.18
N SER A 184 -1.26 14.09 2.64
CA SER A 184 -0.37 13.50 1.64
C SER A 184 -0.25 14.38 0.40
N PHE A 185 -1.37 14.80 -0.18
CA PHE A 185 -1.35 15.65 -1.38
C PHE A 185 -0.81 17.05 -1.09
N ARG A 186 -1.13 17.65 0.07
CA ARG A 186 -0.54 18.92 0.49
C ARG A 186 0.99 18.87 0.60
N ASN A 187 1.53 17.81 1.21
CA ASN A 187 2.93 17.79 1.65
C ASN A 187 3.88 17.10 0.65
N PHE A 188 3.37 16.21 -0.19
CA PHE A 188 4.19 15.36 -1.07
C PHE A 188 3.99 15.63 -2.56
N SER A 189 2.86 16.20 -2.99
CA SER A 189 2.59 16.42 -4.42
C SER A 189 3.48 17.49 -5.07
N GLN A 190 3.92 18.49 -4.30
CA GLN A 190 4.59 19.69 -4.82
C GLN A 190 3.72 20.39 -5.89
N LEU A 191 2.39 20.35 -5.72
CA LEU A 191 1.44 21.05 -6.55
C LEU A 191 0.88 22.27 -5.79
N PRO A 192 0.58 23.36 -6.50
CA PRO A 192 -0.26 24.41 -5.96
C PRO A 192 -1.64 23.86 -5.52
N PRO A 193 -2.23 24.34 -4.40
CA PRO A 193 -3.51 23.86 -3.90
C PRO A 193 -4.64 23.89 -4.93
N GLU A 194 -4.65 24.86 -5.84
CA GLU A 194 -5.63 25.01 -6.90
C GLU A 194 -5.64 23.88 -7.95
N LEU A 195 -4.55 23.11 -8.04
CA LEU A 195 -4.47 21.93 -8.92
C LEU A 195 -4.90 20.64 -8.22
N ILE A 196 -5.15 20.69 -6.91
CA ILE A 196 -5.55 19.53 -6.11
C ILE A 196 -7.06 19.65 -5.88
N PRO A 197 -7.90 18.78 -6.49
CA PRO A 197 -9.33 18.79 -6.23
C PRO A 197 -9.60 18.44 -4.77
N ALA A 198 -10.78 18.83 -4.27
CA ALA A 198 -11.22 18.43 -2.94
C ALA A 198 -11.21 16.90 -2.83
N ILE A 199 -10.54 16.40 -1.78
CA ILE A 199 -10.51 14.97 -1.50
C ILE A 199 -11.92 14.52 -1.14
N GLN A 200 -12.42 13.49 -1.82
CA GLN A 200 -13.74 12.94 -1.56
C GLN A 200 -13.76 12.13 -0.27
N GLU A 201 -14.96 11.84 0.25
CA GLU A 201 -15.12 10.99 1.43
C GLU A 201 -14.51 9.60 1.23
N THR A 202 -13.87 9.08 2.28
CA THR A 202 -13.30 7.73 2.28
C THR A 202 -14.42 6.69 2.20
N ILE A 203 -14.35 5.73 1.27
CA ILE A 203 -15.27 4.60 1.25
C ILE A 203 -14.88 3.61 2.35
N GLY A 204 -15.84 3.28 3.22
CA GLY A 204 -15.67 2.25 4.23
C GLY A 204 -15.74 0.83 3.67
N SER A 205 -14.99 -0.08 4.29
CA SER A 205 -15.21 -1.53 4.20
C SER A 205 -16.61 -1.90 4.70
N PRO A 206 -17.30 -2.85 4.02
CA PRO A 206 -18.56 -3.42 4.53
C PRO A 206 -18.41 -4.11 5.88
N LEU A 207 -17.25 -4.71 6.16
CA LEU A 207 -16.93 -5.34 7.44
C LEU A 207 -15.82 -4.59 8.17
N GLN A 208 -16.04 -4.29 9.45
CA GLN A 208 -15.06 -3.63 10.33
C GLN A 208 -14.22 -4.62 11.16
N TYR A 209 -14.71 -5.84 11.30
CA TYR A 209 -14.11 -7.00 11.97
C TYR A 209 -14.39 -8.23 11.11
N GLY A 210 -13.66 -9.34 11.32
CA GLY A 210 -13.89 -10.55 10.52
C GLY A 210 -13.56 -10.42 9.03
N TYR A 211 -12.85 -9.37 8.61
CA TYR A 211 -12.60 -9.08 7.19
C TYR A 211 -11.30 -9.68 6.67
N ARG A 212 -10.34 -9.94 7.57
CA ARG A 212 -8.95 -10.23 7.20
C ARG A 212 -8.76 -11.69 6.87
N THR A 213 -8.54 -11.98 5.58
CA THR A 213 -8.40 -13.34 5.02
C THR A 213 -6.99 -13.92 5.18
N LYS A 214 -6.02 -13.13 5.66
CA LYS A 214 -4.66 -13.60 5.98
C LYS A 214 -4.08 -12.99 7.23
N LEU A 215 -3.60 -13.86 8.11
CA LEU A 215 -2.76 -13.52 9.25
C LEU A 215 -1.44 -14.29 9.17
N THR A 216 -0.40 -13.68 9.73
CA THR A 216 0.94 -14.27 9.78
C THR A 216 1.51 -14.14 11.20
N PRO A 217 0.89 -14.81 12.19
CA PRO A 217 1.46 -14.86 13.53
C PRO A 217 2.85 -15.48 13.50
N HIS A 218 3.70 -15.06 14.42
CA HIS A 218 5.07 -15.53 14.53
C HIS A 218 5.37 -15.97 15.96
N PHE A 219 6.49 -16.66 16.11
CA PHE A 219 7.09 -16.96 17.39
C PHE A 219 8.60 -16.77 17.30
N ASP A 220 9.20 -16.30 18.39
CA ASP A 220 10.63 -16.08 18.49
C ASP A 220 11.39 -17.40 18.71
N GLY A 221 12.66 -17.43 18.30
CA GLY A 221 13.53 -18.59 18.55
C GLY A 221 13.84 -18.77 20.04
N PRO A 222 14.22 -19.99 20.48
CA PRO A 222 14.53 -20.25 21.88
C PRO A 222 15.73 -19.40 22.35
N ALA A 223 15.85 -19.18 23.66
CA ALA A 223 16.95 -18.40 24.21
C ALA A 223 18.30 -18.98 23.76
N GLY A 224 19.15 -18.14 23.18
CA GLY A 224 20.46 -18.59 22.68
C GLY A 224 20.43 -19.36 21.36
N TRP A 225 19.32 -19.44 20.62
CA TRP A 225 19.18 -20.20 19.36
C TRP A 225 20.26 -19.93 18.29
N LYS A 226 20.88 -18.74 18.33
CA LYS A 226 22.00 -18.39 17.44
C LYS A 226 23.29 -19.15 17.76
N LYS A 227 23.40 -19.70 18.98
CA LYS A 227 24.56 -20.43 19.52
C LYS A 227 24.22 -21.91 19.74
N THR A 228 23.13 -22.19 20.43
CA THR A 228 22.67 -23.53 20.78
C THR A 228 21.51 -23.88 19.84
N LYS A 229 21.66 -24.89 18.97
CA LYS A 229 20.59 -25.34 18.07
C LYS A 229 19.60 -26.26 18.79
N GLU A 230 19.28 -25.92 20.03
CA GLU A 230 18.44 -26.75 20.88
C GLU A 230 16.96 -26.52 20.54
N PRO A 231 16.13 -27.57 20.59
CA PRO A 231 14.68 -27.46 20.49
C PRO A 231 14.05 -26.62 21.59
N PHE A 232 12.82 -26.18 21.38
CA PHE A 232 12.01 -25.59 22.45
C PHE A 232 11.68 -26.63 23.54
N GLU A 233 11.68 -26.19 24.81
CA GLU A 233 11.25 -26.99 25.96
C GLU A 233 9.74 -27.00 26.16
N LYS A 234 9.05 -25.95 25.69
CA LYS A 234 7.59 -25.78 25.73
C LYS A 234 7.12 -25.00 24.51
N ARG A 235 5.80 -25.00 24.22
CA ARG A 235 5.22 -24.17 23.16
C ARG A 235 5.67 -22.70 23.35
N PRO A 236 6.24 -22.06 22.31
CA PRO A 236 6.59 -20.64 22.39
C PRO A 236 5.33 -19.76 22.38
N GLU A 237 5.51 -18.49 22.75
CA GLU A 237 4.49 -17.48 22.52
C GLU A 237 4.26 -17.33 21.01
N ILE A 238 3.00 -17.40 20.57
CA ILE A 238 2.60 -17.31 19.16
C ILE A 238 1.65 -16.13 19.03
N GLY A 239 2.01 -15.16 18.20
CA GLY A 239 1.16 -13.99 17.98
C GLY A 239 1.84 -12.90 17.17
N PHE A 240 1.77 -11.68 17.68
CA PHE A 240 2.29 -10.47 17.02
C PHE A 240 3.21 -9.71 17.97
N MET A 241 3.87 -8.65 17.49
CA MET A 241 4.70 -7.81 18.35
C MET A 241 3.85 -6.74 19.06
N PRO A 242 4.12 -6.44 20.34
CA PRO A 242 3.64 -5.22 20.98
C PRO A 242 4.18 -3.98 20.25
N LYS A 243 3.43 -2.88 20.27
CA LYS A 243 3.89 -1.60 19.71
C LYS A 243 5.21 -1.18 20.39
N GLY A 244 6.20 -0.82 19.58
CA GLY A 244 7.52 -0.39 20.06
C GLY A 244 8.47 -1.51 20.49
N LYS A 245 8.02 -2.78 20.56
CA LYS A 245 8.85 -3.93 20.96
C LYS A 245 9.10 -4.88 19.79
N ARG A 246 10.19 -5.66 19.89
CA ARG A 246 10.61 -6.65 18.88
C ARG A 246 10.43 -8.10 19.34
N THR A 247 9.74 -8.30 20.44
CA THR A 247 9.43 -9.62 21.01
C THR A 247 7.98 -9.95 20.73
N THR A 248 7.71 -11.20 20.41
CA THR A 248 6.36 -11.72 20.21
C THR A 248 5.58 -11.69 21.53
N MET A 249 4.29 -11.38 21.47
CA MET A 249 3.34 -11.64 22.56
C MET A 249 2.38 -12.78 22.17
N ASP A 250 2.04 -13.64 23.12
CA ASP A 250 1.08 -14.72 22.89
C ASP A 250 -0.35 -14.19 22.68
N ILE A 251 -0.90 -14.44 21.49
CA ILE A 251 -2.24 -14.01 21.06
C ILE A 251 -3.00 -15.22 20.55
N GLU A 252 -4.07 -15.63 21.26
CA GLU A 252 -4.86 -16.79 20.83
C GLU A 252 -5.88 -16.48 19.74
N ASP A 253 -6.30 -15.21 19.62
CA ASP A 253 -7.36 -14.80 18.71
C ASP A 253 -7.18 -13.37 18.21
N CYS A 254 -7.64 -13.11 16.98
CA CYS A 254 -7.56 -11.80 16.34
C CYS A 254 -8.93 -11.46 15.71
N PRO A 255 -9.74 -10.59 16.35
CA PRO A 255 -11.13 -10.32 15.91
C PRO A 255 -11.27 -9.70 14.50
N ILE A 256 -10.19 -9.15 13.93
CA ILE A 256 -10.21 -8.66 12.55
C ILE A 256 -10.06 -9.79 11.52
N GLY A 257 -9.56 -10.96 11.92
CA GLY A 257 -9.46 -12.15 11.08
C GLY A 257 -10.83 -12.76 10.83
N THR A 258 -11.06 -13.27 9.62
CA THR A 258 -12.24 -14.11 9.30
C THR A 258 -12.35 -15.30 10.25
N ASP A 259 -13.54 -15.84 10.46
CA ASP A 259 -13.72 -17.03 11.32
C ASP A 259 -12.87 -18.23 10.87
N THR A 260 -12.67 -18.39 9.56
CA THR A 260 -11.77 -19.42 9.01
C THR A 260 -10.32 -19.23 9.44
N VAL A 261 -9.79 -18.00 9.38
CA VAL A 261 -8.44 -17.69 9.84
C VAL A 261 -8.32 -17.80 11.37
N ARG A 262 -9.35 -17.44 12.12
CA ARG A 262 -9.39 -17.60 13.59
C ARG A 262 -9.41 -19.07 13.99
N LEU A 263 -10.17 -19.90 13.27
CA LEU A 263 -10.11 -21.36 13.39
C LEU A 263 -8.70 -21.89 13.08
N GLY A 264 -8.08 -21.41 12.00
CA GLY A 264 -6.70 -21.74 11.66
C GLY A 264 -5.71 -21.39 12.76
N MET A 265 -5.84 -20.21 13.39
CA MET A 265 -5.02 -19.83 14.54
C MET A 265 -5.16 -20.82 15.69
N LYS A 266 -6.39 -21.23 16.02
CA LYS A 266 -6.66 -22.22 17.07
C LYS A 266 -5.99 -23.56 16.75
N LEU A 267 -6.19 -24.09 15.55
CA LEU A 267 -5.64 -25.38 15.12
C LEU A 267 -4.11 -25.37 15.08
N GLU A 268 -3.50 -24.28 14.61
CA GLU A 268 -2.03 -24.14 14.58
C GLU A 268 -1.43 -24.04 15.98
N ARG A 269 -2.15 -23.45 16.94
CA ARG A 269 -1.73 -23.44 18.35
C ARG A 269 -1.80 -24.85 18.95
N GLU A 270 -2.89 -25.59 18.69
CA GLU A 270 -3.01 -27.00 19.11
C GLU A 270 -1.90 -27.88 18.50
N ARG A 271 -1.61 -27.71 17.21
CA ARG A 271 -0.46 -28.37 16.56
C ARG A 271 0.85 -28.06 17.25
N MET A 272 1.08 -26.78 17.58
CA MET A 272 2.29 -26.32 18.24
C MET A 272 2.42 -26.76 19.71
N GLU A 273 1.36 -27.24 20.38
CA GLU A 273 1.48 -27.90 21.68
C GLU A 273 2.20 -29.26 21.59
N VAL A 274 2.22 -29.88 20.40
CA VAL A 274 2.87 -31.17 20.16
C VAL A 274 4.18 -30.99 19.39
N GLU A 275 4.19 -30.12 18.38
CA GLU A 275 5.28 -30.02 17.41
C GLU A 275 6.40 -29.03 17.81
N TYR A 276 6.30 -28.29 18.93
CA TYR A 276 7.30 -27.27 19.29
C TYR A 276 8.74 -27.79 19.33
N LYS A 277 8.95 -29.07 19.67
CA LYS A 277 10.28 -29.73 19.70
C LYS A 277 10.91 -29.88 18.32
N ASN A 278 10.15 -29.74 17.25
CA ASN A 278 10.66 -29.78 15.88
C ASN A 278 11.35 -28.47 15.46
N TYR A 279 11.20 -27.41 16.27
CA TYR A 279 11.71 -26.09 15.96
C TYR A 279 12.93 -25.76 16.82
N THR A 280 13.97 -25.25 16.17
CA THR A 280 15.20 -24.75 16.81
C THR A 280 15.40 -23.25 16.56
N ARG A 281 14.45 -22.62 15.87
CA ARG A 281 14.44 -21.21 15.47
C ARG A 281 13.00 -20.70 15.48
N GLY A 282 12.86 -19.38 15.55
CA GLY A 282 11.57 -18.73 15.35
C GLY A 282 11.08 -18.88 13.92
N ALA A 283 9.76 -18.79 13.74
CA ALA A 283 9.13 -18.88 12.43
C ALA A 283 7.86 -18.01 12.36
N THR A 284 7.37 -17.85 11.13
CA THR A 284 6.06 -17.25 10.84
C THR A 284 5.13 -18.34 10.36
N ILE A 285 3.95 -18.43 10.98
CA ILE A 285 2.88 -19.33 10.60
C ILE A 285 1.98 -18.58 9.62
N LEU A 286 1.70 -19.18 8.47
CA LEU A 286 0.72 -18.64 7.52
C LEU A 286 -0.67 -19.11 7.92
N LEU A 287 -1.63 -18.20 7.95
CA LEU A 287 -3.06 -18.51 8.01
C LEU A 287 -3.74 -17.79 6.86
N ARG A 288 -4.16 -18.50 5.81
CA ARG A 288 -4.84 -17.92 4.62
C ARG A 288 -6.18 -18.61 4.40
N GLU A 289 -7.26 -17.84 4.34
CA GLU A 289 -8.55 -18.37 3.90
C GLU A 289 -8.50 -18.82 2.44
N SER A 290 -9.07 -19.99 2.16
CA SER A 290 -9.36 -20.48 0.82
C SER A 290 -10.85 -20.86 0.75
N THR A 291 -11.52 -20.49 -0.33
CA THR A 291 -12.96 -20.70 -0.52
C THR A 291 -13.21 -21.66 -1.68
N GLN A 292 -14.01 -22.69 -1.45
CA GLN A 292 -14.68 -23.47 -2.48
C GLN A 292 -16.14 -23.00 -2.57
N ARG A 293 -16.53 -22.48 -3.73
CA ARG A 293 -17.87 -21.95 -3.98
C ARG A 293 -18.72 -22.95 -4.74
N ILE A 294 -19.84 -23.36 -4.15
CA ILE A 294 -20.77 -24.35 -4.72
C ILE A 294 -22.09 -23.65 -5.07
N PRO A 295 -22.52 -23.62 -6.34
CA PRO A 295 -23.83 -23.10 -6.71
C PRO A 295 -24.95 -23.94 -6.12
N LYS A 296 -25.94 -23.32 -5.46
CA LYS A 296 -27.08 -24.06 -4.87
C LYS A 296 -27.91 -24.84 -5.89
N ALA A 297 -27.92 -24.37 -7.14
CA ALA A 297 -28.59 -25.07 -8.26
C ALA A 297 -27.90 -26.39 -8.64
N ALA A 298 -26.66 -26.62 -8.21
CA ALA A 298 -25.88 -27.82 -8.52
C ALA A 298 -26.04 -28.94 -7.47
N GLY A 299 -26.95 -28.78 -6.49
CA GLY A 299 -27.14 -29.69 -5.35
C GLY A 299 -26.69 -29.09 -4.02
N ASP A 300 -27.03 -29.74 -2.91
CA ASP A 300 -26.74 -29.31 -1.54
C ASP A 300 -25.27 -29.49 -1.09
N GLY A 301 -24.40 -29.96 -1.99
CA GLY A 301 -22.99 -30.20 -1.67
C GLY A 301 -22.81 -31.46 -0.81
N SER A 302 -23.26 -32.60 -1.31
CA SER A 302 -23.32 -33.93 -0.66
C SER A 302 -21.99 -34.54 -0.18
N GLU A 303 -20.89 -33.79 -0.16
CA GLU A 303 -19.62 -34.22 0.45
C GLU A 303 -19.62 -33.81 1.93
N PRO A 304 -19.44 -34.75 2.89
CA PRO A 304 -19.37 -34.38 4.30
C PRO A 304 -18.07 -33.59 4.56
N PHE A 305 -18.18 -32.27 4.69
CA PHE A 305 -17.06 -31.42 5.12
C PHE A 305 -16.78 -31.64 6.61
N ASP A 306 -15.50 -31.65 7.00
CA ASP A 306 -15.08 -31.76 8.40
C ASP A 306 -15.51 -30.48 9.17
N PRO A 307 -16.50 -30.55 10.07
CA PRO A 307 -17.01 -29.37 10.77
C PRO A 307 -15.99 -28.79 11.75
N LEU A 308 -14.92 -29.52 12.08
CA LEU A 308 -13.85 -29.03 12.96
C LEU A 308 -12.79 -28.21 12.21
N LYS A 309 -12.79 -28.25 10.87
CA LYS A 309 -11.77 -27.59 10.02
C LYS A 309 -12.34 -26.65 8.96
N THR A 310 -13.66 -26.64 8.81
CA THR A 310 -14.33 -25.89 7.75
C THR A 310 -15.35 -24.91 8.34
N ILE A 311 -15.51 -23.77 7.68
CA ILE A 311 -16.58 -22.81 7.93
C ILE A 311 -17.47 -22.78 6.69
N ILE A 312 -18.77 -23.02 6.85
CA ILE A 312 -19.74 -23.00 5.76
C ILE A 312 -20.53 -21.70 5.84
N VAL A 313 -20.54 -20.95 4.74
CA VAL A 313 -21.28 -19.69 4.61
C VAL A 313 -22.32 -19.83 3.51
N HIS A 314 -23.59 -19.62 3.87
CA HIS A 314 -24.70 -19.63 2.92
C HIS A 314 -24.98 -18.22 2.41
N SER A 315 -25.05 -18.07 1.09
CA SER A 315 -25.54 -16.88 0.40
C SER A 315 -26.78 -17.23 -0.42
N ASP A 316 -27.41 -16.25 -1.06
CA ASP A 316 -28.60 -16.49 -1.89
C ASP A 316 -28.34 -17.50 -3.01
N LYS A 317 -27.19 -17.40 -3.68
CA LYS A 317 -26.84 -18.19 -4.87
C LYS A 317 -25.87 -19.34 -4.61
N TYR A 318 -25.06 -19.23 -3.55
CA TYR A 318 -23.93 -20.12 -3.32
C TYR A 318 -23.86 -20.63 -1.88
N LEU A 319 -23.25 -21.80 -1.73
CA LEU A 319 -22.68 -22.32 -0.50
C LEU A 319 -21.16 -22.20 -0.61
N ASP A 320 -20.55 -21.38 0.25
CA ASP A 320 -19.11 -21.19 0.29
C ASP A 320 -18.52 -22.04 1.44
N VAL A 321 -17.69 -23.02 1.10
CA VAL A 321 -16.92 -23.82 2.06
C VAL A 321 -15.54 -23.21 2.21
N LYS A 322 -15.19 -22.80 3.42
CA LYS A 322 -13.96 -22.05 3.71
C LYS A 322 -13.02 -22.85 4.60
N THR A 323 -11.75 -22.88 4.22
CA THR A 323 -10.67 -23.58 4.93
C THR A 323 -9.47 -22.67 5.15
N CYS A 324 -8.68 -22.94 6.19
CA CYS A 324 -7.44 -22.22 6.44
C CYS A 324 -6.24 -22.99 5.88
N VAL A 325 -5.59 -22.42 4.87
CA VAL A 325 -4.35 -22.93 4.28
C VAL A 325 -3.16 -22.39 5.08
N THR A 326 -2.26 -23.30 5.48
CA THR A 326 -1.07 -22.98 6.28
C THR A 326 0.25 -23.27 5.57
N ASP A 327 0.22 -24.05 4.48
CA ASP A 327 1.36 -24.19 3.56
C ASP A 327 1.49 -22.95 2.66
N ASN A 328 2.66 -22.32 2.67
CA ASN A 328 2.96 -21.14 1.86
C ASN A 328 2.92 -21.41 0.35
N ASN A 329 3.18 -22.65 -0.06
CA ASN A 329 3.25 -23.03 -1.47
C ASN A 329 1.93 -23.62 -2.00
N ALA A 330 0.98 -23.94 -1.11
CA ALA A 330 -0.34 -24.38 -1.50
C ALA A 330 -1.10 -23.26 -2.23
N THR A 331 -2.14 -23.63 -2.99
CA THR A 331 -2.99 -22.66 -3.68
C THR A 331 -4.17 -22.28 -2.79
N SER A 332 -4.39 -20.98 -2.60
CA SER A 332 -5.63 -20.45 -2.04
C SER A 332 -6.54 -19.94 -3.16
N THR A 333 -7.85 -20.12 -2.99
CA THR A 333 -8.88 -19.65 -3.92
C THR A 333 -9.72 -18.56 -3.27
N GLU A 334 -9.89 -17.45 -3.98
CA GLU A 334 -10.66 -16.29 -3.53
C GLU A 334 -11.61 -15.83 -4.62
N TYR A 335 -12.69 -15.15 -4.20
CA TYR A 335 -13.71 -14.65 -5.12
C TYR A 335 -13.90 -13.15 -4.96
N VAL A 336 -13.96 -12.44 -6.09
CA VAL A 336 -14.35 -11.02 -6.16
C VAL A 336 -15.61 -10.92 -7.00
N GLY A 337 -16.76 -10.84 -6.33
CA GLY A 337 -18.05 -11.00 -7.00
C GLY A 337 -18.16 -12.37 -7.66
N SER A 338 -18.34 -12.41 -8.98
CA SER A 338 -18.36 -13.63 -9.79
C SER A 338 -16.99 -14.10 -10.26
N TYR A 339 -15.94 -13.29 -10.09
CA TYR A 339 -14.60 -13.63 -10.55
C TYR A 339 -13.87 -14.51 -9.54
N VAL A 340 -13.13 -15.51 -10.02
CA VAL A 340 -12.32 -16.43 -9.20
C VAL A 340 -10.82 -16.16 -9.38
N PHE A 341 -10.08 -16.21 -8.28
CA PHE A 341 -8.64 -16.00 -8.27
C PHE A 341 -7.96 -17.11 -7.48
N HIS A 342 -7.02 -17.78 -8.13
CA HIS A 342 -6.09 -18.72 -7.54
C HIS A 342 -4.75 -18.04 -7.37
N ASN A 343 -4.13 -18.21 -6.20
CA ASN A 343 -2.82 -17.66 -5.88
C ASN A 343 -2.05 -18.62 -4.97
N PRO A 344 -0.71 -18.61 -4.96
CA PRO A 344 0.02 -19.25 -3.87
C PRO A 344 -0.36 -18.59 -2.55
N ALA A 345 -0.68 -19.36 -1.52
CA ALA A 345 -1.21 -18.85 -0.26
C ALA A 345 -0.23 -17.89 0.46
N GLY A 346 1.09 -18.13 0.28
CA GLY A 346 2.13 -17.24 0.78
C GLY A 346 2.26 -15.92 0.01
N SER A 347 1.80 -15.86 -1.24
CA SER A 347 1.91 -14.68 -2.11
C SER A 347 0.93 -13.56 -1.71
N PHE A 348 1.09 -12.40 -2.35
CA PHE A 348 0.18 -11.28 -2.16
C PHE A 348 -1.11 -11.49 -2.95
N PHE A 349 -2.23 -11.33 -2.26
CA PHE A 349 -3.53 -10.98 -2.82
C PHE A 349 -4.27 -10.21 -1.72
N GLN A 350 -5.24 -9.38 -2.11
CA GLN A 350 -5.89 -8.46 -1.19
C GLN A 350 -6.43 -9.18 0.06
N ASN A 351 -6.26 -8.57 1.24
CA ASN A 351 -6.52 -9.24 2.52
C ASN A 351 -7.94 -8.98 3.05
N ASN A 352 -8.71 -8.11 2.39
CA ASN A 352 -10.07 -7.77 2.76
C ASN A 352 -10.98 -8.02 1.57
N ASN A 353 -11.53 -9.24 1.47
CA ASN A 353 -12.41 -9.59 0.35
C ASN A 353 -13.77 -8.89 0.42
N SER A 354 -14.17 -8.40 1.59
CA SER A 354 -15.48 -7.74 1.76
C SER A 354 -15.57 -6.40 1.02
N ILE A 355 -14.48 -5.63 0.96
CA ILE A 355 -14.46 -4.32 0.27
C ILE A 355 -14.21 -4.47 -1.24
N LEU A 356 -13.62 -5.57 -1.71
CA LEU A 356 -13.23 -5.72 -3.12
C LEU A 356 -14.36 -5.49 -4.11
N PRO A 357 -15.59 -6.04 -3.93
CA PRO A 357 -16.69 -5.75 -4.86
C PRO A 357 -17.03 -4.26 -4.94
N VAL A 358 -17.05 -3.55 -3.80
CA VAL A 358 -17.30 -2.10 -3.74
C VAL A 358 -16.19 -1.35 -4.46
N PHE A 359 -14.94 -1.72 -4.17
CA PHE A 359 -13.76 -1.10 -4.75
C PHE A 359 -13.69 -1.32 -6.27
N THR A 360 -13.78 -2.56 -6.75
CA THR A 360 -13.71 -2.85 -8.20
C THR A 360 -14.90 -2.24 -8.96
N SER A 361 -16.08 -2.15 -8.35
CA SER A 361 -17.22 -1.46 -8.96
C SER A 361 -16.96 0.03 -9.12
N TYR A 362 -16.44 0.68 -8.07
CA TYR A 362 -16.04 2.09 -8.15
C TYR A 362 -15.00 2.32 -9.26
N ILE A 363 -13.96 1.48 -9.33
CA ILE A 363 -12.96 1.56 -10.41
C ILE A 363 -13.63 1.39 -11.78
N ARG A 364 -14.50 0.39 -11.94
CA ARG A 364 -15.25 0.16 -13.19
C ARG A 364 -16.08 1.38 -13.61
N GLU A 365 -16.68 2.09 -12.66
CA GLU A 365 -17.49 3.29 -12.90
C GLU A 365 -16.66 4.52 -13.27
N HIS A 366 -15.41 4.63 -12.80
CA HIS A 366 -14.57 5.83 -12.94
C HIS A 366 -13.37 5.67 -13.88
N ILE A 367 -13.10 4.45 -14.36
CA ILE A 367 -11.96 4.18 -15.25
C ILE A 367 -12.15 4.77 -16.65
N LEU A 368 -13.40 4.92 -17.10
CA LEU A 368 -13.74 5.62 -18.33
C LEU A 368 -14.22 7.04 -17.99
N PRO A 369 -14.01 8.04 -18.89
CA PRO A 369 -14.56 9.37 -18.71
C PRO A 369 -16.09 9.36 -18.53
N PRO A 370 -16.66 10.26 -17.72
CA PRO A 370 -18.11 10.42 -17.63
C PRO A 370 -18.72 10.67 -19.02
N THR A 371 -19.82 9.99 -19.34
CA THR A 371 -20.58 10.30 -20.55
C THR A 371 -21.25 11.67 -20.38
N ALA A 372 -21.37 12.45 -21.47
CA ALA A 372 -22.01 13.77 -21.46
C ALA A 372 -23.48 13.77 -20.98
N SER A 373 -24.09 12.59 -20.82
CA SER A 373 -25.46 12.37 -20.32
C SER A 373 -25.54 11.99 -18.84
N SER A 374 -24.43 11.96 -18.09
CA SER A 374 -24.43 11.61 -16.67
C SER A 374 -24.91 12.79 -15.79
N PRO A 375 -25.88 12.60 -14.87
CA PRO A 375 -26.42 13.65 -14.00
C PRO A 375 -25.42 14.20 -12.96
N LEU A 376 -24.21 13.64 -12.90
CA LEU A 376 -23.11 14.06 -12.00
C LEU A 376 -22.09 15.01 -12.65
N SER A 377 -22.24 15.39 -13.92
CA SER A 377 -21.37 16.41 -14.52
C SER A 377 -21.78 17.81 -14.04
N PRO A 378 -20.89 18.55 -13.34
CA PRO A 378 -21.07 19.99 -13.22
C PRO A 378 -20.97 20.57 -14.63
N SER A 379 -21.94 21.42 -15.00
CA SER A 379 -21.95 22.17 -16.25
C SER A 379 -20.66 22.99 -16.39
N ALA A 380 -19.68 22.46 -17.13
CA ALA A 380 -18.51 23.23 -17.53
C ALA A 380 -18.96 24.36 -18.48
N PRO A 381 -18.36 25.56 -18.41
CA PRO A 381 -18.69 26.65 -19.32
C PRO A 381 -18.40 26.22 -20.76
N SER A 382 -19.41 26.33 -21.61
CA SER A 382 -19.38 25.93 -23.01
C SER A 382 -18.67 26.98 -23.87
N ASP A 383 -17.34 27.03 -23.87
CA ASP A 383 -16.59 27.86 -24.82
C ASP A 383 -15.27 27.22 -25.24
N THR A 384 -15.33 26.00 -25.79
CA THR A 384 -14.45 25.52 -26.88
C THR A 384 -15.03 24.20 -27.41
N ALA A 385 -15.52 24.20 -28.65
CA ALA A 385 -15.90 22.97 -29.35
C ALA A 385 -14.63 22.18 -29.74
N SER A 386 -14.13 21.35 -28.82
CA SER A 386 -13.15 20.32 -29.16
C SER A 386 -13.89 19.11 -29.77
N ALA A 387 -13.30 18.50 -30.80
CA ALA A 387 -13.82 17.29 -31.43
C ALA A 387 -14.12 16.20 -30.37
N PRO A 388 -15.15 15.36 -30.56
CA PRO A 388 -15.47 14.30 -29.61
C PRO A 388 -14.24 13.41 -29.40
N ALA A 389 -13.77 13.33 -28.15
CA ALA A 389 -12.59 12.53 -27.81
C ALA A 389 -12.80 11.07 -28.23
N SER A 390 -11.77 10.47 -28.83
CA SER A 390 -11.80 9.06 -29.23
C SER A 390 -12.13 8.17 -28.03
N PRO A 391 -13.00 7.15 -28.18
CA PRO A 391 -13.37 6.29 -27.08
C PRO A 391 -12.17 5.45 -26.62
N ILE A 392 -11.95 5.39 -25.31
CA ILE A 392 -10.97 4.49 -24.72
C ILE A 392 -11.42 3.05 -24.96
N LYS A 393 -10.52 2.24 -25.51
CA LYS A 393 -10.76 0.84 -25.91
C LYS A 393 -9.76 -0.14 -25.33
N TYR A 394 -8.62 0.34 -24.84
CA TYR A 394 -7.54 -0.51 -24.34
C TYR A 394 -7.20 -0.21 -22.89
N LEU A 395 -6.88 -1.26 -22.14
CA LEU A 395 -6.40 -1.20 -20.77
C LEU A 395 -4.97 -1.72 -20.70
N ILE A 396 -4.11 -0.97 -20.02
CA ILE A 396 -2.83 -1.47 -19.51
C ILE A 396 -2.91 -1.45 -17.99
N ASP A 397 -2.69 -2.60 -17.37
CA ASP A 397 -2.63 -2.77 -15.92
C ASP A 397 -1.17 -2.98 -15.53
N ALA A 398 -0.51 -1.93 -15.05
CA ALA A 398 0.88 -1.98 -14.65
C ALA A 398 0.97 -2.35 -13.16
N TYR A 399 1.88 -3.28 -12.84
CA TYR A 399 1.97 -3.96 -11.55
C TYR A 399 0.76 -4.89 -11.33
N SER A 400 0.34 -5.60 -12.38
CA SER A 400 -0.92 -6.34 -12.40
C SER A 400 -0.99 -7.49 -11.39
N GLY A 401 0.15 -7.94 -10.83
CA GLY A 401 0.21 -9.10 -9.96
C GLY A 401 -0.44 -10.32 -10.59
N SER A 402 -1.45 -10.88 -9.92
CA SER A 402 -2.24 -12.02 -10.41
C SER A 402 -3.49 -11.64 -11.23
N GLY A 403 -3.56 -10.38 -11.67
CA GLY A 403 -4.49 -9.90 -12.70
C GLY A 403 -5.81 -9.35 -12.18
N LEU A 404 -5.88 -8.83 -10.95
CA LEU A 404 -7.14 -8.34 -10.35
C LEU A 404 -7.86 -7.33 -11.26
N PHE A 405 -7.21 -6.22 -11.63
CA PHE A 405 -7.84 -5.20 -12.46
C PHE A 405 -7.99 -5.65 -13.91
N THR A 406 -6.94 -6.25 -14.50
CA THR A 406 -7.01 -6.81 -15.86
C THR A 406 -8.24 -7.70 -16.05
N ILE A 407 -8.50 -8.64 -15.13
CA ILE A 407 -9.61 -9.60 -15.23
C ILE A 407 -10.95 -8.93 -14.95
N THR A 408 -11.08 -8.21 -13.84
CA THR A 408 -12.37 -7.63 -13.40
C THR A 408 -12.86 -6.50 -14.30
N LEU A 409 -11.95 -5.83 -15.02
CA LEU A 409 -12.26 -4.72 -15.92
C LEU A 409 -12.25 -5.13 -17.41
N SER A 410 -11.77 -6.33 -17.75
CA SER A 410 -11.61 -6.83 -19.12
C SER A 410 -12.84 -6.66 -20.03
N SER A 411 -14.04 -6.75 -19.47
CA SER A 411 -15.30 -6.59 -20.23
C SER A 411 -15.61 -5.17 -20.69
N LEU A 412 -14.87 -4.16 -20.21
CA LEU A 412 -15.01 -2.77 -20.66
C LEU A 412 -14.17 -2.43 -21.89
N PHE A 413 -13.21 -3.28 -22.24
CA PHE A 413 -12.17 -2.97 -23.21
C PHE A 413 -12.14 -4.00 -24.34
N GLU A 414 -11.73 -3.56 -25.53
CA GLU A 414 -11.46 -4.45 -26.66
C GLU A 414 -10.24 -5.34 -26.40
N GLY A 415 -9.28 -4.85 -25.60
CA GLY A 415 -8.12 -5.61 -25.17
C GLY A 415 -7.50 -5.04 -23.90
N SER A 416 -7.09 -5.92 -23.00
CA SER A 416 -6.46 -5.60 -21.72
C SER A 416 -5.12 -6.32 -21.60
N THR A 417 -4.07 -5.60 -21.21
CA THR A 417 -2.73 -6.16 -20.97
C THR A 417 -2.28 -5.90 -19.54
N GLY A 418 -2.14 -6.96 -18.75
CA GLY A 418 -1.52 -6.93 -17.42
C GLY A 418 -0.02 -7.15 -17.49
N ILE A 419 0.76 -6.32 -16.79
CA ILE A 419 2.22 -6.37 -16.80
C ILE A 419 2.74 -6.35 -15.37
N ASP A 420 3.59 -7.31 -15.03
CA ASP A 420 4.26 -7.43 -13.75
C ASP A 420 5.70 -7.96 -13.94
N ILE A 421 6.59 -7.70 -12.97
CA ILE A 421 7.96 -8.22 -13.01
C ILE A 421 8.04 -9.68 -12.51
N ALA A 422 7.08 -10.13 -11.71
CA ALA A 422 7.09 -11.44 -11.10
C ALA A 422 6.48 -12.51 -12.04
N ASP A 423 7.34 -13.32 -12.65
CA ASP A 423 6.94 -14.44 -13.53
C ASP A 423 5.90 -15.37 -12.88
N ALA A 424 6.06 -15.65 -11.59
CA ALA A 424 5.14 -16.50 -10.84
C ALA A 424 3.73 -15.86 -10.75
N SER A 425 3.65 -14.56 -10.50
CA SER A 425 2.38 -13.83 -10.45
C SER A 425 1.69 -13.83 -11.82
N ILE A 426 2.45 -13.62 -12.90
CA ILE A 426 1.95 -13.65 -14.28
C ILE A 426 1.46 -15.05 -14.68
N ALA A 427 2.13 -16.11 -14.24
CA ALA A 427 1.65 -17.47 -14.47
C ALA A 427 0.28 -17.71 -13.81
N PHE A 428 0.08 -17.21 -12.59
CA PHE A 428 -1.24 -17.25 -11.95
C PHE A 428 -2.25 -16.30 -12.60
N ALA A 429 -1.83 -15.13 -13.08
CA ALA A 429 -2.71 -14.23 -13.82
C ALA A 429 -3.31 -14.88 -15.08
N ARG A 430 -2.50 -15.62 -15.84
CA ARG A 430 -2.97 -16.42 -16.99
C ARG A 430 -3.94 -17.52 -16.58
N ARG A 431 -3.65 -18.23 -15.48
CA ARG A 431 -4.57 -19.25 -14.93
C ARG A 431 -5.89 -18.64 -14.48
N ASN A 432 -5.84 -17.47 -13.84
CA ASN A 432 -7.02 -16.75 -13.38
C ASN A 432 -7.85 -16.26 -14.57
N ALA A 433 -7.23 -15.73 -15.63
CA ALA A 433 -7.95 -15.35 -16.83
C ALA A 433 -8.68 -16.55 -17.46
N ALA A 434 -8.00 -17.70 -17.58
CA ALA A 434 -8.61 -18.94 -18.06
C ALA A 434 -9.76 -19.43 -17.15
N ALA A 435 -9.58 -19.36 -15.83
CA ALA A 435 -10.62 -19.73 -14.84
C ALA A 435 -11.85 -18.83 -14.90
N ASN A 436 -11.69 -17.60 -15.42
CA ASN A 436 -12.78 -16.65 -15.66
C ASN A 436 -13.27 -16.63 -17.12
N GLY A 437 -12.84 -17.60 -17.95
CA GLY A 437 -13.29 -17.72 -19.34
C GLY A 437 -12.81 -16.60 -20.27
N LEU A 438 -11.72 -15.90 -19.93
CA LEU A 438 -11.18 -14.79 -20.72
C LEU A 438 -10.13 -15.30 -21.72
N PRO A 439 -10.32 -15.11 -23.04
CA PRO A 439 -9.32 -15.44 -24.04
C PRO A 439 -8.15 -14.45 -24.02
N GLU A 440 -6.99 -14.85 -24.54
CA GLU A 440 -5.79 -13.99 -24.62
C GLU A 440 -6.01 -12.74 -25.49
N SER A 441 -6.94 -12.79 -26.44
CA SER A 441 -7.35 -11.62 -27.24
C SER A 441 -8.00 -10.52 -26.38
N GLN A 442 -8.59 -10.88 -25.24
CA GLN A 442 -9.25 -9.95 -24.34
C GLN A 442 -8.39 -9.62 -23.11
N ALA A 443 -7.70 -10.60 -22.54
CA ALA A 443 -6.85 -10.44 -21.36
C ALA A 443 -5.50 -11.13 -21.56
N ARG A 444 -4.46 -10.33 -21.81
CA ARG A 444 -3.07 -10.79 -22.01
C ARG A 444 -2.21 -10.42 -20.81
N PHE A 445 -1.23 -11.27 -20.48
CA PHE A 445 -0.30 -11.03 -19.38
C PHE A 445 1.16 -11.18 -19.79
N ILE A 446 1.97 -10.19 -19.44
CA ILE A 446 3.38 -10.08 -19.82
C ILE A 446 4.24 -9.95 -18.56
N ALA A 447 5.28 -10.77 -18.46
CA ALA A 447 6.32 -10.58 -17.46
C ALA A 447 7.38 -9.63 -18.03
N ALA A 448 7.53 -8.43 -17.45
CA ALA A 448 8.48 -7.43 -17.92
C ALA A 448 8.95 -6.51 -16.78
N ASP A 449 10.18 -6.00 -16.88
CA ASP A 449 10.66 -4.93 -15.99
C ASP A 449 9.92 -3.63 -16.34
N ALA A 450 9.53 -2.86 -15.32
CA ALA A 450 8.85 -1.58 -15.46
C ALA A 450 9.62 -0.58 -16.35
N ARG A 451 10.93 -0.77 -16.58
CA ARG A 451 11.78 0.02 -17.48
C ARG A 451 11.55 -0.22 -18.98
N GLU A 452 10.83 -1.28 -19.34
CA GLU A 452 10.55 -1.63 -20.74
C GLU A 452 9.05 -1.89 -20.99
N LEU A 453 8.19 -1.43 -20.07
CA LEU A 453 6.78 -1.82 -20.00
C LEU A 453 5.99 -1.49 -21.27
N PHE A 454 6.27 -0.36 -21.91
CA PHE A 454 5.55 0.10 -23.11
C PHE A 454 6.22 -0.33 -24.42
N LYS A 455 7.41 -0.96 -24.41
CA LYS A 455 8.08 -1.40 -25.65
C LYS A 455 7.34 -2.53 -26.35
N SER A 456 6.58 -3.33 -25.60
CA SER A 456 5.88 -4.52 -26.07
C SER A 456 4.37 -4.31 -26.26
N VAL A 457 3.87 -3.08 -26.07
CA VAL A 457 2.45 -2.75 -26.17
C VAL A 457 2.19 -1.93 -27.42
N ASN A 458 1.29 -2.42 -28.28
CA ASN A 458 0.95 -1.80 -29.56
C ASN A 458 -0.40 -1.05 -29.52
N TYR A 459 -0.82 -0.57 -28.34
CA TYR A 459 -2.07 0.17 -28.20
C TYR A 459 -1.91 1.64 -28.57
N ASP A 460 -2.95 2.20 -29.17
CA ASP A 460 -3.07 3.63 -29.44
C ASP A 460 -3.22 4.39 -28.10
N PRO A 461 -2.26 5.27 -27.74
CA PRO A 461 -2.29 5.99 -26.47
C PRO A 461 -3.54 6.87 -26.31
N ASP A 462 -4.10 7.41 -27.39
CA ASP A 462 -5.32 8.24 -27.36
C ASP A 462 -6.58 7.44 -27.02
N ARG A 463 -6.49 6.10 -27.11
CA ARG A 463 -7.57 5.16 -26.82
C ARG A 463 -7.21 4.22 -25.67
N THR A 464 -6.21 4.56 -24.87
CA THR A 464 -5.70 3.71 -23.78
C THR A 464 -5.88 4.36 -22.41
N VAL A 465 -6.30 3.56 -21.44
CA VAL A 465 -6.18 3.86 -20.01
C VAL A 465 -5.10 3.00 -19.37
N VAL A 466 -4.33 3.58 -18.46
CA VAL A 466 -3.37 2.85 -17.62
C VAL A 466 -3.86 2.79 -16.18
N VAL A 467 -3.98 1.59 -15.62
CA VAL A 467 -4.12 1.37 -14.17
C VAL A 467 -2.73 1.16 -13.57
N LEU A 468 -2.45 1.82 -12.45
CA LEU A 468 -1.22 1.70 -11.68
C LEU A 468 -1.55 1.16 -10.28
N ASP A 469 -0.96 0.05 -9.88
CA ASP A 469 -1.00 -0.46 -8.49
C ASP A 469 0.40 -0.81 -7.97
N PRO A 470 1.30 0.19 -7.84
CA PRO A 470 2.69 -0.05 -7.49
C PRO A 470 2.87 -0.49 -6.03
N PRO A 471 4.05 -1.07 -5.68
CA PRO A 471 4.40 -1.33 -4.29
C PRO A 471 4.45 -0.04 -3.46
N ARG A 472 4.51 -0.16 -2.12
CA ARG A 472 4.54 0.97 -1.16
C ARG A 472 5.52 2.12 -1.46
N LYS A 473 6.60 1.85 -2.18
CA LYS A 473 7.59 2.86 -2.59
C LYS A 473 7.11 3.77 -3.75
N GLY A 474 5.96 3.47 -4.33
CA GLY A 474 5.41 4.11 -5.52
C GLY A 474 6.12 3.66 -6.81
N CYS A 475 5.85 4.40 -7.88
CA CYS A 475 6.46 4.26 -9.19
C CYS A 475 7.89 4.81 -9.19
N GLY A 476 8.78 4.16 -9.95
CA GLY A 476 10.11 4.71 -10.22
C GLY A 476 10.05 5.85 -11.24
N ALA A 477 10.97 6.83 -11.15
CA ALA A 477 11.06 7.94 -12.10
C ALA A 477 11.18 7.50 -13.57
N ASP A 478 11.92 6.42 -13.84
CA ASP A 478 12.06 5.84 -15.18
C ASP A 478 10.72 5.29 -15.72
N PHE A 479 9.88 4.72 -14.86
CA PHE A 479 8.55 4.24 -15.22
C PHE A 479 7.61 5.41 -15.51
N LEU A 480 7.56 6.40 -14.62
CA LEU A 480 6.74 7.61 -14.82
C LEU A 480 7.14 8.35 -16.11
N GLY A 481 8.44 8.40 -16.42
CA GLY A 481 8.93 9.01 -17.66
C GLY A 481 8.49 8.24 -18.90
N GLN A 482 8.46 6.90 -18.86
CA GLN A 482 7.89 6.11 -19.95
C GLN A 482 6.38 6.32 -20.09
N LEU A 483 5.65 6.40 -18.97
CA LEU A 483 4.22 6.63 -18.98
C LEU A 483 3.88 8.00 -19.59
N LEU A 484 4.65 9.06 -19.26
CA LEU A 484 4.51 10.37 -19.87
C LEU A 484 4.84 10.35 -21.38
N ARG A 485 5.86 9.60 -21.80
CA ARG A 485 6.19 9.42 -23.23
C ARG A 485 5.16 8.62 -24.01
N PHE A 486 4.59 7.58 -23.41
CA PHE A 486 3.49 6.82 -24.00
C PHE A 486 2.24 7.71 -24.07
N GLY A 487 1.98 8.46 -23.00
CA GLY A 487 0.93 9.46 -22.91
C GLY A 487 -0.49 8.89 -23.04
N PRO A 488 -0.88 7.88 -22.24
CA PRO A 488 -2.23 7.33 -22.29
C PRO A 488 -3.28 8.42 -22.01
N ARG A 489 -4.44 8.30 -22.63
CA ARG A 489 -5.55 9.26 -22.48
C ARG A 489 -5.96 9.46 -21.03
N ARG A 490 -5.90 8.40 -20.22
CA ARG A 490 -6.32 8.40 -18.82
C ARG A 490 -5.41 7.52 -17.97
N VAL A 491 -5.23 7.89 -16.72
CA VAL A 491 -4.48 7.10 -15.73
C VAL A 491 -5.32 6.97 -14.48
N LEU A 492 -5.45 5.75 -13.98
CA LEU A 492 -6.06 5.46 -12.69
C LEU A 492 -4.95 4.90 -11.78
N TYR A 493 -4.64 5.60 -10.70
CA TYR A 493 -3.58 5.24 -9.77
C TYR A 493 -4.20 4.76 -8.46
N VAL A 494 -3.99 3.48 -8.13
CA VAL A 494 -4.31 2.85 -6.84
C VAL A 494 -3.04 2.77 -5.98
N SER A 495 -3.13 3.07 -4.69
CA SER A 495 -1.95 2.97 -3.81
C SER A 495 -2.26 2.75 -2.35
N CYS A 496 -1.56 1.78 -1.78
CA CYS A 496 -1.52 1.53 -0.34
C CYS A 496 -0.60 2.50 0.43
N ASN A 497 0.09 3.40 -0.27
CA ASN A 497 0.86 4.51 0.34
C ASN A 497 0.52 5.83 -0.37
N VAL A 498 -0.44 6.54 0.19
CA VAL A 498 -0.94 7.82 -0.35
C VAL A 498 0.12 8.92 -0.41
N HIS A 499 1.20 8.84 0.36
CA HIS A 499 2.30 9.81 0.32
C HIS A 499 3.17 9.65 -0.93
N THR A 500 3.52 8.41 -1.31
CA THR A 500 4.24 8.15 -2.56
C THR A 500 3.33 8.30 -3.77
N GLN A 501 2.04 7.98 -3.66
CA GLN A 501 1.04 8.32 -4.66
C GLN A 501 0.98 9.83 -4.92
N ALA A 502 0.87 10.65 -3.88
CA ALA A 502 0.83 12.10 -4.02
C ALA A 502 2.07 12.65 -4.75
N ARG A 503 3.26 12.15 -4.38
CA ARG A 503 4.53 12.48 -5.06
C ARG A 503 4.46 12.15 -6.56
N ASP A 504 4.07 10.92 -6.89
CA ASP A 504 4.06 10.44 -8.28
C ASP A 504 3.00 11.15 -9.12
N VAL A 505 1.80 11.35 -8.57
CA VAL A 505 0.74 12.15 -9.20
C VAL A 505 1.24 13.57 -9.45
N GLY A 506 1.95 14.17 -8.49
CA GLY A 506 2.59 15.47 -8.67
C GLY A 506 3.52 15.53 -9.88
N MET A 507 4.35 14.50 -10.07
CA MET A 507 5.21 14.37 -11.25
C MET A 507 4.42 14.28 -12.56
N LEU A 508 3.33 13.49 -12.56
CA LEU A 508 2.46 13.36 -13.75
C LEU A 508 1.73 14.66 -14.09
N VAL A 509 1.32 15.43 -13.09
CA VAL A 509 0.64 16.73 -13.27
C VAL A 509 1.60 17.79 -13.78
N ARG A 510 2.84 17.85 -13.27
CA ARG A 510 3.88 18.73 -13.82
C ARG A 510 4.42 18.25 -15.17
N GLY A 511 4.18 16.99 -15.54
CA GLY A 511 4.71 16.38 -16.75
C GLY A 511 6.24 16.21 -16.73
N GLU A 512 6.85 16.10 -15.55
CA GLU A 512 8.29 15.93 -15.35
C GLU A 512 8.57 14.96 -14.21
N THR A 513 9.63 14.18 -14.37
CA THR A 513 10.09 13.22 -13.36
C THR A 513 11.39 13.64 -12.68
N GLY A 514 11.85 14.87 -12.92
CA GLY A 514 13.17 15.36 -12.51
C GLY A 514 14.35 14.69 -13.25
N ALA A 515 14.07 13.80 -14.22
CA ALA A 515 15.10 13.09 -14.99
C ALA A 515 15.62 13.87 -16.21
N GLU A 516 14.86 14.85 -16.70
CA GLU A 516 15.14 15.58 -17.94
C GLU A 516 16.18 16.71 -17.75
N GLU A 517 16.25 17.32 -16.56
CA GLU A 517 17.24 18.39 -16.27
C GLU A 517 18.71 17.91 -16.36
N GLU A 518 19.01 16.64 -16.08
CA GLU A 518 20.38 16.12 -16.21
C GLU A 518 20.76 15.74 -17.66
N VAL A 519 19.78 15.48 -18.54
CA VAL A 519 20.07 15.17 -19.96
C VAL A 519 20.43 16.46 -20.68
N GLN A 520 19.78 17.57 -20.34
CA GLN A 520 20.05 18.88 -20.93
C GLN A 520 21.38 19.48 -20.45
N LYS A 521 21.80 19.23 -19.20
CA LYS A 521 23.15 19.62 -18.74
C LYS A 521 24.28 18.88 -19.46
N LYS A 522 24.03 17.64 -19.90
CA LYS A 522 25.02 16.87 -20.66
C LYS A 522 25.21 17.35 -22.10
N SER A 523 24.15 17.79 -22.76
CA SER A 523 24.26 18.35 -24.12
C SER A 523 24.98 19.70 -24.14
N VAL A 524 25.05 20.42 -23.02
CA VAL A 524 25.79 21.69 -22.93
C VAL A 524 27.27 21.48 -22.56
N GLU A 525 27.62 20.42 -21.84
CA GLU A 525 29.02 20.11 -21.48
C GLU A 525 29.81 19.34 -22.58
N GLU A 526 29.12 18.70 -23.53
CA GLU A 526 29.77 17.97 -24.65
C GLU A 526 29.93 18.83 -25.92
N ASP A 527 29.40 20.07 -25.96
CA ASP A 527 29.41 20.94 -27.14
C ASP A 527 30.55 21.99 -27.16
N SER A 528 31.56 21.84 -26.29
CA SER A 528 32.73 22.73 -26.26
C SER A 528 33.99 22.15 -26.93
N GLY A 529 33.85 21.22 -27.89
CA GLY A 529 35.00 20.75 -28.65
C GLY A 529 34.69 19.81 -29.82
N GLY A 530 34.62 20.36 -31.04
CA GLY A 530 34.87 19.59 -32.27
C GLY A 530 33.92 19.89 -33.43
N ASP A 531 34.51 20.38 -34.51
CA ASP A 531 33.91 20.76 -35.79
C ASP A 531 33.37 19.56 -36.62
N GLY A 532 32.28 19.77 -37.37
CA GLY A 532 31.94 19.03 -38.60
C GLY A 532 30.83 17.96 -38.55
N GLY A 533 29.73 18.22 -39.28
CA GLY A 533 28.96 17.20 -40.01
C GLY A 533 27.56 16.86 -39.49
N GLY A 534 26.52 17.45 -40.11
CA GLY A 534 25.12 17.20 -39.76
C GLY A 534 24.57 15.84 -40.22
N ALA A 535 23.65 15.29 -39.41
CA ALA A 535 22.35 14.74 -39.79
C ALA A 535 21.83 13.86 -38.63
N GLY A 536 20.90 14.40 -37.84
CA GLY A 536 20.26 13.70 -36.74
C GLY A 536 19.43 14.61 -35.83
N ALA A 537 18.85 15.69 -36.37
CA ALA A 537 17.83 16.46 -35.67
C ALA A 537 16.53 15.65 -35.70
N GLY A 538 16.29 14.87 -34.66
CA GLY A 538 15.06 14.11 -34.48
C GLY A 538 14.76 13.92 -33.01
N ASP A 539 13.63 14.48 -32.58
CA ASP A 539 12.95 14.27 -31.28
C ASP A 539 13.22 15.30 -30.16
N SER A 540 13.14 16.60 -30.48
CA SER A 540 13.00 17.67 -29.46
C SER A 540 11.66 18.43 -29.55
N THR A 541 10.69 17.94 -30.32
CA THR A 541 9.42 18.64 -30.62
C THR A 541 8.18 17.86 -30.19
N ARG A 542 8.32 16.78 -29.41
CA ARG A 542 7.14 16.06 -28.91
C ARG A 542 6.52 16.85 -27.74
N ALA A 543 5.25 17.22 -27.89
CA ALA A 543 4.49 17.91 -26.86
C ALA A 543 4.62 17.19 -25.51
N ARG A 544 4.98 17.95 -24.48
CA ARG A 544 5.18 17.40 -23.13
C ARG A 544 3.81 16.97 -22.57
N THR A 545 3.60 15.66 -22.47
CA THR A 545 2.41 15.09 -21.84
C THR A 545 2.34 15.53 -20.38
N ARG A 546 1.17 16.01 -19.95
CA ARG A 546 0.87 16.26 -18.54
C ARG A 546 -0.54 15.80 -18.23
N TYR A 547 -0.86 15.71 -16.95
CA TYR A 547 -2.15 15.25 -16.47
C TYR A 547 -2.85 16.29 -15.59
N ALA A 548 -4.17 16.28 -15.59
CA ALA A 548 -5.00 16.96 -14.61
C ALA A 548 -5.64 15.92 -13.68
N ILE A 549 -5.72 16.23 -12.40
CA ILE A 549 -6.37 15.37 -11.41
C ILE A 549 -7.88 15.56 -11.52
N GLU A 550 -8.61 14.52 -11.86
CA GLU A 550 -10.07 14.52 -11.90
C GLU A 550 -10.66 14.31 -10.51
N SER A 551 -10.17 13.30 -9.78
CA SER A 551 -10.67 12.97 -8.45
C SER A 551 -9.61 12.26 -7.61
N LEU A 552 -9.75 12.43 -6.29
CA LEU A 552 -8.91 11.82 -5.27
C LEU A 552 -9.80 11.32 -4.14
N ARG A 553 -9.60 10.09 -3.68
CA ARG A 553 -10.28 9.57 -2.49
C ARG A 553 -9.54 8.44 -1.79
N GLY A 554 -9.94 8.16 -0.55
CA GLY A 554 -9.52 6.97 0.19
C GLY A 554 -10.53 5.82 0.15
N PHE A 555 -10.02 4.60 0.38
CA PHE A 555 -10.76 3.38 0.67
C PHE A 555 -10.20 2.75 1.93
N ASP A 556 -11.09 2.29 2.81
CA ASP A 556 -10.70 1.62 4.02
C ASP A 556 -10.56 0.10 3.82
N PHE A 557 -9.43 -0.34 3.28
CA PHE A 557 -9.11 -1.76 3.19
C PHE A 557 -8.83 -2.42 4.55
N PHE A 558 -8.47 -1.63 5.57
CA PHE A 558 -8.06 -2.14 6.87
C PHE A 558 -8.70 -1.32 8.02
N PRO A 559 -10.01 -1.54 8.28
CA PRO A 559 -10.67 -0.97 9.43
C PRO A 559 -9.93 -1.27 10.73
N GLN A 560 -10.08 -0.38 11.72
CA GLN A 560 -9.36 -0.39 13.00
C GLN A 560 -7.87 -0.04 12.91
N THR A 561 -7.35 0.25 11.71
CA THR A 561 -5.96 0.66 11.49
C THR A 561 -5.87 2.05 10.88
N SER A 562 -4.68 2.67 10.91
CA SER A 562 -4.40 3.95 10.25
C SER A 562 -4.24 3.88 8.73
N HIS A 563 -4.23 2.68 8.16
CA HIS A 563 -4.03 2.51 6.74
C HIS A 563 -5.21 3.03 5.90
N VAL A 564 -4.89 3.67 4.77
CA VAL A 564 -5.85 4.09 3.74
C VAL A 564 -5.28 3.73 2.37
N GLU A 565 -6.13 3.15 1.53
CA GLU A 565 -5.84 2.89 0.13
C GLU A 565 -6.32 4.09 -0.69
N GLY A 566 -5.44 4.76 -1.43
CA GLY A 566 -5.79 5.93 -2.24
C GLY A 566 -6.13 5.58 -3.68
N VAL A 567 -7.13 6.25 -4.25
CA VAL A 567 -7.41 6.24 -5.69
C VAL A 567 -7.31 7.65 -6.23
N ALA A 568 -6.50 7.82 -7.27
CA ALA A 568 -6.39 9.04 -8.05
C ALA A 568 -6.76 8.77 -9.51
N VAL A 569 -7.67 9.58 -10.07
CA VAL A 569 -8.06 9.50 -11.48
C VAL A 569 -7.52 10.72 -12.20
N LEU A 570 -6.77 10.51 -13.28
CA LEU A 570 -6.05 11.55 -14.00
C LEU A 570 -6.42 11.54 -15.49
N ASN A 571 -6.61 12.72 -16.06
CA ASN A 571 -6.85 12.90 -17.50
C ASN A 571 -5.66 13.57 -18.16
N ARG A 572 -5.28 13.08 -19.34
CA ARG A 572 -4.25 13.74 -20.13
C ARG A 572 -4.73 15.14 -20.54
N VAL A 573 -3.88 16.14 -20.37
CA VAL A 573 -4.12 17.50 -20.86
C VAL A 573 -3.50 17.60 -22.24
N ASP A 574 -4.34 17.79 -23.27
CA ASP A 574 -3.85 18.03 -24.62
C ASP A 574 -3.39 19.50 -24.70
N VAL A 575 -2.07 19.72 -24.77
CA VAL A 575 -1.49 21.04 -24.99
C VAL A 575 -1.27 21.21 -26.49
N PRO A 576 -1.76 22.28 -27.13
CA PRO A 576 -1.43 22.57 -28.53
C PRO A 576 0.10 22.63 -28.68
N ALA A 577 0.64 21.98 -29.71
CA ALA A 577 2.06 22.17 -30.05
C ALA A 577 2.30 23.67 -30.28
N ALA A 578 3.28 24.22 -29.57
CA ALA A 578 3.66 25.63 -29.66
C ALA A 578 4.22 25.98 -31.04
#